data_AF-A0A0C1HAD3-F1
#
_entry.id   AF-A0A0C1HAD3-F1
#
_cell.length_a   1.000
_cell.length_b   1.000
_cell.length_c   1.000
_cell.angle_alpha   90.00
_cell.angle_beta   90.00
_cell.angle_gamma   90.00
#
_symmetry.space_group_name_H-M   'P 1'
#
loop_
_entity.id
_entity.type
_entity.pdbx_description
1 polymer ?
#
loop_
_entity_poly.entity_id
_entity_poly.type
_entity_poly.pdbx_seq_one_letter_code
_entity_poly.pdbx_strand_id
1 'polypeptide(L)' 'QYLDLSQCLNLTDTGLTHLKPLTALQHLDLSYCENLTDTGLTHLTL' A
#
# COMPACT_ATOMS: atom_id res chain seq x y z
N GLN A 1 -1.71 12.98 -6.14
CA GLN A 1 -1.45 13.03 -4.68
C GLN A 1 -0.37 12.03 -4.33
N TYR A 2 0.42 12.30 -3.29
CA TYR A 2 1.55 11.49 -2.84
C TYR A 2 1.26 10.94 -1.44
N LEU A 3 1.46 9.64 -1.23
CA LEU A 3 1.35 8.99 0.07
C LEU A 3 2.61 8.16 0.32
N ASP A 4 3.26 8.40 1.46
CA ASP A 4 4.41 7.65 1.92
C ASP A 4 4.00 6.77 3.10
N LEU A 5 4.10 5.46 2.91
CA LEU A 5 3.97 4.47 3.97
C LEU A 5 5.25 3.63 4.07
N SER A 6 6.38 4.14 3.58
CA SER A 6 7.65 3.45 3.70
C SER A 6 8.02 3.19 5.17
N GLN A 7 8.72 2.09 5.42
CA GLN A 7 9.13 1.62 6.75
C GLN A 7 7.97 1.40 7.74
N CYS A 8 6.73 1.32 7.26
CA CYS A 8 5.59 0.95 8.10
C CYS A 8 5.60 -0.56 8.35
N LEU A 9 6.42 -1.00 9.32
CA LEU A 9 6.65 -2.42 9.62
C LEU A 9 5.38 -3.19 10.00
N ASN A 10 4.35 -2.51 10.51
CA ASN A 10 3.07 -3.15 10.87
C ASN A 10 2.02 -3.10 9.75
N LEU A 11 2.36 -2.58 8.57
CA LEU A 11 1.46 -2.56 7.44
C LEU A 11 1.32 -3.97 6.86
N THR A 12 0.09 -4.45 6.73
CA THR A 12 -0.23 -5.77 6.21
C THR A 12 -1.00 -5.66 4.89
N ASP A 13 -1.10 -6.77 4.17
CA ASP A 13 -1.90 -6.90 2.95
C ASP A 13 -3.35 -6.40 3.13
N THR A 14 -3.98 -6.74 4.26
CA THR A 14 -5.32 -6.24 4.60
C THR A 14 -5.35 -4.72 4.72
N GLY A 15 -4.28 -4.11 5.24
CA GLY A 15 -4.13 -2.66 5.31
C GLY A 15 -4.18 -1.99 3.93
N LEU A 16 -3.62 -2.62 2.90
CA LEU A 16 -3.63 -2.09 1.53
C LEU A 16 -5.04 -1.99 0.93
N THR A 17 -6.00 -2.79 1.41
CA THR A 17 -7.39 -2.72 0.94
C THR A 17 -8.03 -1.36 1.21
N HIS A 18 -7.59 -0.67 2.27
CA HIS A 18 -8.05 0.67 2.62
C HIS A 18 -7.52 1.77 1.70
N LEU A 19 -6.55 1.45 0.83
CA LEU A 19 -6.01 2.40 -0.15
C LEU A 19 -6.85 2.46 -1.44
N LYS A 20 -7.73 1.47 -1.69
CA LYS A 20 -8.60 1.44 -2.89
C LYS A 20 -9.44 2.71 -3.12
N PRO A 21 -10.04 3.34 -2.10
CA PRO A 21 -10.84 4.55 -2.29
C PRO A 21 -10.01 5.78 -2.71
N LEU A 22 -8.67 5.73 -2.61
CA LEU A 22 -7.78 6.84 -2.94
C LEU A 22 -7.55 6.94 -4.45
N THR A 23 -8.62 7.11 -5.23
CA THR A 23 -8.60 7.10 -6.71
C THR A 23 -7.79 8.24 -7.34
N ALA A 24 -7.47 9.27 -6.58
CA ALA A 24 -6.64 10.41 -7.01
C ALA A 24 -5.17 10.29 -6.56
N LEU A 25 -4.78 9.16 -5.97
CA LEU A 25 -3.40 8.87 -5.60
C LEU A 25 -2.57 8.65 -6.86
N GLN A 26 -1.43 9.35 -6.95
CA GLN A 26 -0.52 9.31 -8.10
C GLN A 26 0.81 8.65 -7.74
N HIS A 27 1.17 8.67 -6.46
CA HIS A 27 2.38 8.05 -5.96
C HIS A 27 2.11 7.42 -4.59
N LEU A 28 2.58 6.19 -4.43
CA LEU A 28 2.49 5.42 -3.20
C LEU A 28 3.86 4.79 -2.95
N ASP A 29 4.50 5.15 -1.84
CA ASP A 29 5.73 4.52 -1.39
C ASP A 29 5.41 3.46 -0.32
N LEU A 30 5.81 2.22 -0.56
CA LEU A 30 5.69 1.06 0.34
C LEU A 30 7.05 0.43 0.65
N SER A 31 8.14 1.15 0.37
CA SER A 31 9.50 0.65 0.55
C SER A 31 9.73 0.23 2.00
N TYR A 32 10.45 -0.88 2.22
CA TYR A 32 10.76 -1.41 3.57
C TYR A 32 9.53 -1.81 4.42
N CYS A 33 8.37 -2.06 3.80
CA CYS A 33 7.24 -2.70 4.46
C CYS A 33 7.36 -4.23 4.39
N GLU A 34 8.03 -4.83 5.38
CA GLU A 34 8.40 -6.25 5.37
C GLU A 34 7.21 -7.23 5.47
N ASN A 35 6.06 -6.74 5.97
CA ASN A 35 4.85 -7.55 6.17
C ASN A 35 3.89 -7.54 4.97
N LEU A 36 4.30 -6.91 3.85
CA LEU A 36 3.56 -6.95 2.59
C LEU A 36 3.99 -8.15 1.73
N THR A 37 3.02 -8.76 1.07
CA THR A 37 3.25 -9.84 0.11
C THR A 37 2.80 -9.44 -1.29
N ASP A 38 3.23 -10.21 -2.30
CA ASP A 38 2.75 -10.07 -3.68
C ASP A 38 1.21 -10.16 -3.76
N THR A 39 0.59 -10.92 -2.85
CA THR A 39 -0.87 -11.02 -2.78
C THR A 39 -1.49 -9.69 -2.34
N GLY A 40 -0.91 -9.01 -1.35
CA GLY A 40 -1.37 -7.70 -0.91
C GLY A 40 -1.31 -6.64 -2.00
N LEU A 41 -0.29 -6.68 -2.86
CA LEU A 41 -0.15 -5.73 -3.97
C LEU A 41 -1.28 -5.86 -5.00
N THR A 42 -1.92 -7.03 -5.13
CA THR A 42 -3.11 -7.20 -5.99
C THR A 42 -4.30 -6.36 -5.53
N HIS A 43 -4.33 -5.92 -4.27
CA HIS A 43 -5.37 -5.02 -3.78
C HIS A 43 -5.22 -3.59 -4.31
N LEU A 44 -4.05 -3.24 -4.86
CA LEU A 44 -3.74 -1.91 -5.41
C LEU A 44 -3.99 -1.82 -6.91
N THR A 45 -4.08 -2.96 -7.59
CA THR A 45 -4.44 -3.02 -9.01
C THR A 45 -5.96 -2.98 -9.17
N LEU A 46 -6.46 -2.12 -10.06
CA LEU A 46 -7.86 -2.05 -10.47
C LEU A 46 -8.24 -3.23 -11.38
#